data_AF-A0A4Q3WZS1-F1
#
_entry.id   AF-A0A4Q3WZS1-F1
#
_cell.length_a   1.000
_cell.length_b   1.000
_cell.length_c   1.000
_cell.angle_alpha   90.00
_cell.angle_beta   90.00
_cell.angle_gamma   90.00
#
_symmetry.space_group_name_H-M   'P 1'
#
loop_
_entity.id
_entity.type
_entity.pdbx_description
1 polymer ?
#
loop_
_entity_poly.entity_id
_entity_poly.type
_entity_poly.pdbx_seq_one_letter_code
_entity_poly.pdbx_strand_id
1 'polypeptide(L)'
;MTPVPTSRLAAVPERQQALDEFYSLFRDDTLVVLKWLTQQTAANVPGNLPRVKALLDHPAFNISNPNSCYSLFGGFFQSPVTFHA
;
A
#
# COMPACT_ATOMS: atom_id res chain seq x y z
N MET A 1 23.70 -15.26 -2.08
CA MET A 1 22.44 -14.64 -1.60
C MET A 1 21.47 -14.66 -2.76
N THR A 2 20.61 -15.68 -2.83
CA THR A 2 19.65 -15.87 -3.94
C THR A 2 18.55 -14.80 -3.84
N PRO A 3 18.25 -14.06 -4.91
CA PRO A 3 17.17 -13.08 -4.88
C PRO A 3 15.84 -13.80 -4.63
N VAL A 4 15.11 -13.37 -3.59
CA VAL A 4 13.74 -13.84 -3.36
C VAL A 4 12.90 -13.33 -4.53
N PRO A 5 12.25 -14.20 -5.31
CA PRO A 5 11.39 -13.76 -6.40
C PRO A 5 10.29 -12.85 -5.83
N THR A 6 10.11 -11.68 -6.43
CA THR A 6 9.21 -10.62 -5.95
C THR A 6 7.76 -11.08 -5.78
N SER A 7 7.36 -12.14 -6.49
CA SER A 7 6.06 -12.82 -6.33
C SER A 7 5.84 -13.40 -4.94
N ARG A 8 6.89 -13.81 -4.23
CA ARG A 8 6.80 -14.40 -2.88
C ARG A 8 6.56 -13.35 -1.80
N LEU A 9 6.89 -12.08 -2.06
CA LEU A 9 6.78 -10.98 -1.09
C LEU A 9 5.33 -10.49 -0.90
N ALA A 10 4.43 -10.66 -1.88
CA ALA A 10 3.01 -10.30 -1.69
C ALA A 10 2.27 -11.23 -0.74
N ALA A 11 2.66 -12.51 -0.71
CA ALA A 11 1.85 -13.58 -0.12
C ALA A 11 2.35 -14.09 1.24
N VAL A 12 3.42 -13.50 1.79
CA VAL A 12 3.92 -13.86 3.12
C VAL A 12 3.02 -13.27 4.21
N PRO A 13 2.46 -14.09 5.12
CA PRO A 13 1.60 -13.61 6.21
C PRO A 13 2.20 -12.48 7.03
N GLU A 14 3.52 -12.49 7.20
CA GLU A 14 4.30 -11.51 7.95
C GLU A 14 4.15 -10.10 7.37
N ARG A 15 3.96 -9.96 6.05
CA ARG A 15 3.72 -8.66 5.41
C ARG A 15 2.39 -8.06 5.87
N GLN A 16 1.33 -8.87 5.87
CA GLN A 16 0.01 -8.39 6.27
C GLN A 16 0.00 -8.06 7.76
N GLN A 17 0.59 -8.92 8.59
CA GLN A 17 0.75 -8.68 10.01
C GLN A 17 1.47 -7.36 10.31
N ALA A 18 2.62 -7.10 9.66
CA ALA A 18 3.36 -5.86 9.86
C ALA A 18 2.56 -4.62 9.43
N LEU A 19 1.77 -4.70 8.35
CA LEU A 19 0.93 -3.60 7.90
C LEU A 19 -0.24 -3.34 8.85
N ASP A 20 -0.83 -4.39 9.41
CA ASP A 20 -1.94 -4.28 10.37
C ASP A 20 -1.45 -3.74 11.73
N GLU A 21 -0.32 -4.23 12.22
CA GLU A 21 0.34 -3.72 13.43
C GLU A 21 0.71 -2.24 13.27
N PHE A 22 1.31 -1.87 12.13
CA PHE A 22 1.64 -0.47 11.84
C PHE A 22 0.40 0.42 11.86
N TYR A 23 -0.68 0.00 11.19
CA TYR A 23 -1.91 0.79 11.17
C TYR A 23 -2.52 0.90 12.57
N SER A 24 -2.55 -0.19 13.34
CA SER A 24 -3.08 -0.18 14.71
C SER A 24 -2.33 0.80 15.62
N LEU A 25 -1.00 0.91 15.49
CA LEU A 25 -0.18 1.80 16.31
C LEU A 25 -0.33 3.28 15.93
N PHE A 26 -0.55 3.58 14.65
CA PHE A 26 -0.47 4.94 14.12
C PHE A 26 -1.75 5.47 13.51
N ARG A 27 -2.88 4.76 13.61
CA ARG A 27 -4.17 5.14 13.00
C ARG A 27 -4.64 6.57 13.30
N ASP A 28 -4.23 7.12 14.44
CA ASP A 28 -4.60 8.48 14.87
C ASP A 28 -3.59 9.56 14.41
N ASP A 29 -2.45 9.16 13.83
CA ASP A 29 -1.49 10.07 13.19
C ASP A 29 -1.69 10.06 11.67
N THR A 30 -2.46 11.05 11.20
CA THR A 30 -2.83 11.21 9.80
C THR A 30 -1.62 11.14 8.85
N LEU A 31 -0.51 11.82 9.15
CA LEU A 31 0.64 11.88 8.23
C LEU A 31 1.41 10.55 8.19
N VAL A 32 1.41 9.81 9.30
CA VAL A 32 2.01 8.48 9.35
C VAL A 32 1.15 7.46 8.59
N VAL A 33 -0.19 7.54 8.73
CA VAL A 33 -1.13 6.71 7.96
C VAL A 33 -1.03 6.97 6.45
N LEU A 34 -0.79 8.21 6.03
CA LEU A 34 -0.53 8.51 4.62
C LEU A 34 0.69 7.77 4.08
N LYS A 35 1.78 7.67 4.84
CA LYS A 35 2.95 6.86 4.44
C LYS A 35 2.60 5.37 4.33
N TRP A 36 1.76 4.87 5.23
CA TRP A 36 1.25 3.50 5.18
C TRP A 36 0.41 3.22 3.93
N LEU A 37 -0.40 4.18 3.47
CA LEU A 37 -1.10 4.07 2.17
C LEU A 37 -0.10 3.96 1.02
N THR A 38 0.87 4.87 0.95
CA THR A 38 1.88 4.90 -0.12
C THR A 38 2.68 3.60 -0.19
N GLN A 39 3.11 3.05 0.95
CA GLN A 39 3.92 1.82 0.99
C GLN A 39 3.16 0.61 0.43
N GLN A 40 1.84 0.55 0.64
CA GLN A 40 1.04 -0.55 0.12
C GLN A 40 0.84 -0.49 -1.39
N THR A 41 0.66 0.72 -1.94
CA THR A 41 0.40 0.92 -3.38
C THR A 41 1.66 0.97 -4.23
N ALA A 42 2.79 1.42 -3.66
CA ALA A 42 4.10 1.45 -4.33
C ALA A 42 4.82 0.09 -4.40
N ALA A 43 4.27 -0.94 -3.73
CA ALA A 43 4.87 -2.26 -3.75
C ALA A 43 4.89 -2.83 -5.18
N ASN A 44 6.08 -3.09 -5.71
CA ASN A 44 6.31 -3.70 -7.03
C ASN A 44 6.03 -5.20 -7.04
N VAL A 45 4.80 -5.59 -6.69
CA VAL A 45 4.39 -7.00 -6.70
C VAL A 45 3.27 -7.21 -7.72
N PRO A 46 3.40 -8.19 -8.64
CA PRO A 46 2.33 -8.51 -9.58
C PRO A 46 1.02 -8.83 -8.85
N GLY A 47 -0.10 -8.33 -9.39
CA GLY A 47 -1.42 -8.57 -8.81
C GLY A 47 -1.75 -7.70 -7.59
N ASN A 48 -1.09 -6.56 -7.38
CA ASN A 48 -1.38 -5.64 -6.27
C ASN A 48 -2.59 -4.72 -6.53
N LEU A 49 -3.13 -4.68 -7.76
CA LEU A 49 -4.28 -3.83 -8.11
C LEU A 49 -5.54 -4.06 -7.23
N PRO A 50 -5.92 -5.31 -6.88
CA PRO A 50 -7.00 -5.54 -5.93
C PRO A 50 -6.79 -4.87 -4.57
N ARG A 51 -5.53 -4.77 -4.09
CA ARG A 51 -5.22 -4.09 -2.84
C ARG A 51 -5.38 -2.57 -2.95
N VAL A 52 -4.93 -1.98 -4.07
CA VAL A 52 -5.15 -0.55 -4.35
C VAL A 52 -6.65 -0.24 -4.34
N LYS A 53 -7.47 -1.09 -4.97
CA LYS A 53 -8.93 -0.95 -4.96
C LYS A 53 -9.52 -1.08 -3.56
N ALA A 54 -9.10 -2.07 -2.77
CA ALA A 54 -9.58 -2.24 -1.40
C ALA A 54 -9.25 -1.04 -0.49
N LEU A 55 -8.13 -0.35 -0.75
CA LEU A 55 -7.78 0.86 0.00
C LEU A 55 -8.67 2.07 -0.30
N LEU A 56 -9.42 2.08 -1.42
CA LEU A 56 -10.41 3.13 -1.70
C LEU A 56 -11.57 3.12 -0.71
N ASP A 57 -11.88 1.96 -0.13
CA ASP A 57 -12.95 1.78 0.86
C ASP A 57 -12.41 1.81 2.31
N HIS A 58 -11.10 1.95 2.49
CA HIS A 58 -10.47 1.90 3.81
C HIS A 58 -10.63 3.23 4.55
N PRO A 59 -10.90 3.24 5.88
CA PRO A 59 -11.07 4.48 6.66
C PRO A 59 -9.85 5.42 6.68
N ALA A 60 -8.67 4.90 6.33
CA ALA A 60 -7.45 5.70 6.15
C ALA A 60 -7.49 6.60 4.90
N PHE A 61 -8.35 6.29 3.92
CA PHE A 61 -8.43 7.00 2.66
C PHE A 61 -9.62 7.97 2.65
N ASN A 62 -9.35 9.18 2.18
CA ASN A 62 -10.37 10.19 1.96
C ASN A 62 -10.12 10.90 0.63
N ILE A 63 -11.01 10.69 -0.34
CA ILE A 63 -10.87 11.26 -1.69
C ILE A 63 -10.97 12.80 -1.72
N SER A 64 -11.59 13.42 -0.72
CA SER A 64 -11.64 14.89 -0.58
C SER A 64 -10.35 15.48 -0.01
N ASN A 65 -9.43 14.66 0.51
CA ASN A 65 -8.13 15.10 1.01
C ASN A 65 -7.06 14.92 -0.09
N PRO A 66 -6.47 15.99 -0.65
CA PRO A 66 -5.47 15.87 -1.70
C PRO A 66 -4.25 15.05 -1.26
N ASN A 67 -3.82 15.16 0.00
CA ASN A 67 -2.67 14.39 0.51
C ASN A 67 -2.97 12.89 0.54
N SER A 68 -4.22 12.51 0.81
CA SER A 68 -4.68 11.12 0.75
C SER A 68 -4.66 10.60 -0.69
N CYS A 69 -5.15 11.40 -1.64
CA CYS A 69 -5.10 11.06 -3.06
C CYS A 69 -3.66 10.88 -3.55
N TYR A 70 -2.74 11.81 -3.21
CA TYR A 70 -1.34 11.71 -3.58
C TYR A 70 -0.66 10.49 -2.95
N SER A 71 -1.01 10.14 -1.71
CA SER A 71 -0.42 8.98 -1.04
C SER A 71 -0.85 7.67 -1.70
N LEU A 72 -2.15 7.51 -1.96
CA LEU A 72 -2.67 6.30 -2.59
C LEU A 72 -2.25 6.18 -4.07
N PHE A 73 -2.66 7.16 -4.90
CA PHE A 73 -2.46 7.11 -6.35
C PHE A 73 -1.01 7.38 -6.73
N GLY A 74 -0.30 8.25 -6.01
CA GLY A 74 1.11 8.50 -6.24
C GLY A 74 1.93 7.23 -6.03
N GLY A 75 1.69 6.48 -4.95
CA GLY A 75 2.35 5.17 -4.77
C GLY A 75 2.00 4.18 -5.89
N PHE A 76 0.74 4.12 -6.31
CA PHE A 76 0.32 3.27 -7.43
C PHE A 76 1.05 3.59 -8.74
N PHE A 77 1.21 4.88 -9.10
CA PHE A 77 1.97 5.31 -10.28
C PHE A 77 3.47 4.97 -10.19
N GLN A 78 4.02 4.88 -8.97
CA GLN A 78 5.41 4.48 -8.74
C GLN A 78 5.63 2.95 -8.86
N SER A 79 4.56 2.17 -9.07
CA SER A 79 4.66 0.74 -9.34
C SER A 79 4.35 0.40 -10.80
N PRO A 80 5.36 0.33 -11.70
CA PRO A 80 5.13 0.02 -13.11
C PRO A 80 4.43 -1.33 -13.33
N VAL A 81 4.76 -2.32 -12.50
CA VAL A 81 4.17 -3.67 -12.58
C VAL A 81 2.71 -3.72 -12.18
N THR A 82 2.22 -2.74 -11.40
CA THR A 82 0.81 -2.66 -11.01
C THR A 82 0.06 -1.68 -11.91
N PHE A 83 0.72 -0.59 -12.33
CA PHE A 83 0.13 0.46 -13.15
C PHE A 83 -0.09 0.05 -14.62
N HIS A 84 0.82 -0.75 -15.19
CA HIS A 84 0.74 -1.22 -16.58
C HIS A 84 0.27 -2.68 -16.72
N ALA A 85 -0.27 -3.27 -15.64
CA ALA A 85 -0.80 -4.63 -15.65
C ALA A 85 -2.16 -4.75 -16.34
#